data_AF-A0A2E6H476-F1
#
_entry.id   AF-A0A2E6H476-F1
#
_cell.length_a   1.000
_cell.length_b   1.000
_cell.length_c   1.000
_cell.angle_alpha   90.00
_cell.angle_beta   90.00
_cell.angle_gamma   90.00
#
_symmetry.space_group_name_H-M   'P 1'
#
loop_
_entity.id
_entity.type
_entity.pdbx_description
1 polymer ?
#
loop_
_entity_poly.entity_id
_entity_poly.type
_entity_poly.pdbx_seq_one_letter_code
_entity_poly.pdbx_strand_id
1 'polypeptide(L)'
;MLLRVIKILILISALSSCVREKGELKFKDNTLPFKGSLLVQGKAPLSFNSLQKYILKPKCMSCHSTKAGRIEPENDPIDFDSYETTMIDRFIPLLKKGLPEKSRLYETVESGEMPIRGRLHDKEIKFIANWIKACAPKEEVTTIPENCEEDGDDDDDDFDNDDFDEDNEEDDFDNDEF
;
A
#
# COMPACT_ATOMS: atom_id res chain seq x y z
N MET A 1 56.42 -51.86 -11.61
CA MET A 1 56.14 -50.94 -10.49
C MET A 1 55.43 -49.66 -10.92
N LEU A 2 55.72 -49.07 -12.10
CA LEU A 2 55.04 -47.88 -12.63
C LEU A 2 53.50 -47.95 -12.69
N LEU A 3 52.91 -49.08 -13.13
CA LEU A 3 51.45 -49.21 -13.24
C LEU A 3 50.70 -49.23 -11.89
N ARG A 4 51.38 -49.57 -10.78
CA ARG A 4 50.75 -49.53 -9.43
C ARG A 4 50.69 -48.11 -8.87
N VAL A 5 51.63 -47.24 -9.25
CA VAL A 5 51.67 -45.84 -8.82
C VAL A 5 50.59 -45.01 -9.55
N ILE A 6 50.32 -45.30 -10.82
CA ILE A 6 49.28 -44.63 -11.62
C ILE A 6 47.87 -44.91 -11.07
N LYS A 7 47.60 -46.14 -10.60
CA LYS A 7 46.29 -46.49 -10.00
C LYS A 7 46.06 -45.82 -8.65
N ILE A 8 47.12 -45.52 -7.89
CA ILE A 8 47.01 -44.82 -6.60
C ILE A 8 46.73 -43.32 -6.82
N LEU A 9 47.30 -42.71 -7.87
CA LEU A 9 47.06 -41.30 -8.22
C LEU A 9 45.63 -41.03 -8.71
N ILE A 10 45.00 -41.97 -9.42
CA ILE A 10 43.61 -41.84 -9.88
C ILE A 10 42.60 -42.00 -8.73
N LEU A 11 42.97 -42.68 -7.63
CA LEU A 11 42.09 -42.87 -6.49
C LEU A 11 42.03 -41.64 -5.55
N ILE A 12 43.04 -40.76 -5.60
CA ILE A 12 43.14 -39.57 -4.74
C ILE A 12 42.36 -38.38 -5.32
N SER A 13 42.15 -38.32 -6.64
CA SER A 13 41.42 -37.23 -7.30
C SER A 13 39.89 -37.28 -7.15
N ALA A 14 39.33 -38.36 -6.60
CA ALA A 14 37.88 -38.54 -6.45
C ALA A 14 37.28 -38.01 -5.13
N LEU A 15 38.11 -37.60 -4.15
CA LEU A 15 37.65 -37.12 -2.85
C LEU A 15 37.51 -35.59 -2.75
N SER A 16 37.85 -34.83 -3.79
CA SER A 16 37.66 -33.37 -3.81
C SER A 16 36.26 -32.95 -4.26
N SER A 17 35.22 -33.68 -3.82
CA SER A 17 33.83 -33.29 -4.06
C SER A 17 33.43 -32.15 -3.12
N CYS A 18 33.39 -30.94 -3.69
CA CYS A 18 32.52 -29.81 -3.34
C CYS A 18 32.50 -29.37 -1.86
N VAL A 19 33.55 -28.69 -1.41
CA VAL A 19 33.38 -27.68 -0.36
C VAL A 19 32.61 -26.52 -0.98
N ARG A 20 31.29 -26.50 -0.77
CA ARG A 20 30.43 -25.37 -1.12
C ARG A 20 30.76 -24.26 -0.12
N GLU A 21 31.64 -23.34 -0.50
CA GLU A 21 31.83 -22.11 0.25
C GLU A 21 30.46 -21.45 0.40
N LYS A 22 30.00 -21.33 1.64
CA LYS A 22 28.83 -20.51 1.96
C LYS A 22 29.25 -19.08 1.66
N GLY A 23 28.94 -18.61 0.45
CA GLY A 23 29.17 -17.22 0.07
C GLY A 23 28.57 -16.31 1.14
N GLU A 24 29.38 -15.38 1.63
CA GLU A 24 28.97 -14.41 2.63
C GLU A 24 27.72 -13.66 2.14
N LEU A 25 26.64 -13.73 2.91
CA LEU A 25 25.44 -12.93 2.65
C LEU A 25 25.83 -11.47 2.88
N LYS A 26 26.19 -10.76 1.80
CA LYS A 26 26.40 -9.33 1.86
C LYS A 26 25.06 -8.65 2.04
N PHE A 27 24.84 -8.11 3.23
CA PHE A 27 23.72 -7.23 3.48
C PHE A 27 23.91 -6.00 2.58
N LYS A 28 23.06 -5.86 1.56
CA LYS A 28 23.03 -4.65 0.76
C LYS A 28 22.43 -3.58 1.65
N ASP A 29 23.30 -2.77 2.25
CA ASP A 29 22.87 -1.64 3.04
C ASP A 29 22.16 -0.63 2.13
N ASN A 30 20.84 -0.70 2.12
CA ASN A 30 20.00 0.13 1.29
C ASN A 30 19.97 1.57 1.77
N THR A 31 20.64 1.96 2.87
CA THR A 31 20.63 3.33 3.39
C THR A 31 21.55 4.30 2.61
N LEU A 32 22.55 3.77 1.90
CA LEU A 32 23.58 4.57 1.21
C LEU A 32 23.09 5.49 0.07
N PRO A 33 22.14 5.11 -0.81
CA PRO A 33 21.63 6.02 -1.84
C PRO A 33 20.74 7.15 -1.29
N PHE A 34 20.31 7.08 -0.02
CA PHE A 34 19.32 8.01 0.55
C PHE A 34 19.90 9.24 1.24
N LYS A 35 21.22 9.34 1.40
CA LYS A 35 21.87 10.44 2.14
C LYS A 35 21.57 11.82 1.54
N GLY A 36 21.18 11.89 0.26
CA GLY A 36 20.79 13.12 -0.43
C GLY A 36 19.29 13.42 -0.53
N SER A 37 18.40 12.52 -0.12
CA SER A 37 16.95 12.77 -0.23
C SER A 37 16.49 13.77 0.83
N LEU A 38 15.90 14.89 0.41
CA LEU A 38 15.34 15.90 1.31
C LEU A 38 14.26 15.31 2.23
N LEU A 39 13.53 14.29 1.76
CA LEU A 39 12.55 13.58 2.56
C LEU A 39 13.21 12.79 3.70
N VAL A 40 14.26 12.02 3.39
CA VAL A 40 14.99 11.24 4.40
C VAL A 40 15.75 12.16 5.38
N GLN A 41 16.06 13.38 4.96
CA GLN A 41 16.61 14.42 5.83
C GLN A 41 15.54 15.16 6.67
N GLY A 42 14.24 14.89 6.47
CA GLY A 42 13.15 15.56 7.18
C GLY A 42 12.91 17.02 6.76
N LYS A 43 13.35 17.40 5.55
CA LYS A 43 13.26 18.76 5.01
C LYS A 43 12.25 18.90 3.87
N ALA A 44 11.68 17.81 3.39
CA ALA A 44 10.69 17.87 2.32
C ALA A 44 9.38 18.47 2.84
N PRO A 45 8.77 19.41 2.13
CA PRO A 45 7.48 19.98 2.53
C PRO A 45 6.38 18.93 2.46
N LEU A 46 5.40 19.02 3.36
CA LEU A 46 4.31 18.06 3.43
C LEU A 46 3.25 18.41 2.37
N SER A 47 3.40 17.83 1.18
CA SER A 47 2.51 18.06 0.03
C SER A 47 2.49 16.84 -0.89
N PHE A 48 1.46 16.76 -1.74
CA PHE A 48 1.40 15.75 -2.78
C PHE A 48 2.60 15.82 -3.73
N ASN A 49 3.09 17.02 -4.05
CA ASN A 49 4.26 17.19 -4.91
C ASN A 49 5.51 16.49 -4.33
N SER A 50 5.76 16.66 -3.03
CA SER A 50 6.86 15.98 -2.35
C SER A 50 6.66 14.47 -2.31
N LEU A 51 5.45 14.01 -1.96
CA LEU A 51 5.11 12.60 -1.94
C LEU A 51 5.38 11.95 -3.32
N GLN A 52 4.88 12.59 -4.38
CA GLN A 52 5.04 12.11 -5.74
C GLN A 52 6.51 12.12 -6.17
N LYS A 53 7.24 13.20 -5.91
CA LYS A 53 8.64 13.36 -6.32
C LYS A 53 9.57 12.36 -5.65
N TYR A 54 9.43 12.15 -4.34
CA TYR A 54 10.41 11.39 -3.56
C TYR A 54 10.01 9.93 -3.34
N ILE A 55 8.72 9.58 -3.44
CA ILE A 55 8.22 8.24 -3.17
C ILE A 55 7.50 7.66 -4.38
N LEU A 56 6.37 8.25 -4.81
CA LEU A 56 5.49 7.59 -5.78
C LEU A 56 6.18 7.41 -7.15
N LYS A 57 6.79 8.48 -7.68
CA LYS A 57 7.46 8.43 -8.99
C LYS A 57 8.62 7.42 -9.04
N PRO A 58 9.57 7.43 -8.10
CA PRO A 58 10.68 6.48 -8.16
C PRO A 58 10.29 5.03 -7.81
N LYS A 59 9.20 4.78 -7.07
CA LYS A 59 8.95 3.46 -6.45
C LYS A 59 7.59 2.83 -6.76
N CYS A 60 6.59 3.60 -7.14
CA CYS A 60 5.21 3.12 -7.32
C CYS A 60 4.74 3.26 -8.78
N MET A 61 5.06 4.37 -9.43
CA MET A 61 4.55 4.73 -10.76
C MET A 61 5.05 3.84 -11.90
N SER A 62 5.94 2.88 -11.67
CA SER A 62 6.25 1.86 -12.70
C SER A 62 5.10 0.89 -12.95
N CYS A 63 4.18 0.75 -11.98
CA CYS A 63 2.99 -0.10 -12.07
C CYS A 63 1.68 0.66 -11.84
N HIS A 64 1.75 1.90 -11.34
CA HIS A 64 0.58 2.71 -10.95
C HIS A 64 0.63 4.08 -11.65
N SER A 65 0.71 4.07 -12.99
CA SER A 65 0.73 5.27 -13.82
C SER A 65 0.18 4.97 -15.21
N THR A 66 -0.88 5.69 -15.58
CA THR A 66 -1.40 5.66 -16.94
C THR A 66 -0.35 6.13 -17.94
N LYS A 67 0.43 7.18 -17.61
CA LYS A 67 1.52 7.71 -18.43
C LYS A 67 2.66 6.70 -18.62
N ALA A 68 2.92 5.83 -17.65
CA ALA A 68 3.88 4.74 -17.77
C ALA A 68 3.31 3.51 -18.52
N GLY A 69 2.02 3.53 -18.87
CA GLY A 69 1.35 2.47 -19.61
C GLY A 69 0.98 1.25 -18.76
N ARG A 70 0.97 1.38 -17.43
CA ARG A 70 0.64 0.28 -16.52
C ARG A 70 -0.05 0.80 -15.27
N ILE A 71 -1.26 0.30 -15.02
CA ILE A 71 -2.11 0.69 -13.90
C ILE A 71 -2.66 -0.56 -13.22
N GLU A 72 -2.00 -1.00 -12.16
CA GLU A 72 -2.35 -2.21 -11.42
C GLU A 72 -3.15 -1.89 -10.14
N PRO A 73 -3.89 -2.88 -9.61
CA PRO A 73 -4.37 -4.08 -10.32
C PRO A 73 -5.49 -3.75 -11.34
N GLU A 74 -5.76 -4.63 -12.30
CA GLU A 74 -6.74 -4.39 -13.37
C GLU A 74 -8.17 -4.19 -12.86
N ASN A 75 -8.55 -4.90 -11.78
CA ASN A 75 -9.89 -4.85 -11.21
C ASN A 75 -10.13 -3.66 -10.26
N ASP A 76 -9.07 -3.00 -9.81
CA ASP A 76 -9.14 -1.80 -8.97
C ASP A 76 -7.92 -0.90 -9.26
N PRO A 77 -7.88 -0.25 -10.44
CA PRO A 77 -6.68 0.40 -10.95
C PRO A 77 -6.29 1.62 -10.13
N ILE A 78 -5.04 1.66 -9.66
CA ILE A 78 -4.49 2.77 -8.87
C ILE A 78 -3.54 3.60 -9.73
N ASP A 79 -3.80 4.91 -9.82
CA ASP A 79 -2.99 5.85 -10.61
C ASP A 79 -2.47 7.02 -9.76
N PHE A 80 -1.15 7.15 -9.71
CA PHE A 80 -0.44 8.22 -9.01
C PHE A 80 0.02 9.36 -9.95
N ASP A 81 -0.48 9.45 -11.18
CA ASP A 81 -0.10 10.48 -12.16
C ASP A 81 -0.46 11.90 -11.74
N SER A 82 -1.58 12.08 -11.02
CA SER A 82 -1.99 13.37 -10.47
C SER A 82 -2.61 13.24 -9.09
N TYR A 83 -2.85 14.38 -8.45
CA TYR A 83 -3.53 14.42 -7.17
C TYR A 83 -4.95 13.86 -7.31
N GLU A 84 -5.66 14.31 -8.34
CA GLU A 84 -7.04 13.94 -8.64
C GLU A 84 -7.17 12.43 -8.87
N THR A 85 -6.26 11.81 -9.61
CA THR A 85 -6.29 10.35 -9.84
C THR A 85 -5.95 9.54 -8.58
N THR A 86 -5.15 10.12 -7.69
CA THR A 86 -4.78 9.51 -6.41
C THR A 86 -5.93 9.55 -5.41
N MET A 87 -6.74 10.61 -5.46
CA MET A 87 -7.83 10.90 -4.51
C MET A 87 -9.20 10.43 -5.00
N ILE A 88 -9.27 9.58 -6.02
CA ILE A 88 -10.53 8.99 -6.49
C ILE A 88 -11.17 8.17 -5.36
N ASP A 89 -12.46 8.42 -5.10
CA ASP A 89 -13.26 7.64 -4.17
C ASP A 89 -13.50 6.23 -4.69
N ARG A 90 -13.38 5.27 -3.77
CA ARG A 90 -13.42 3.84 -4.06
C ARG A 90 -14.23 3.15 -2.99
N PHE A 91 -14.89 2.05 -3.37
CA PHE A 91 -15.61 1.19 -2.43
C PHE A 91 -14.73 0.76 -1.25
N ILE A 92 -13.47 0.41 -1.51
CA ILE A 92 -12.43 0.29 -0.49
C ILE A 92 -11.49 1.50 -0.65
N PRO A 93 -11.52 2.47 0.26
CA PRO A 93 -10.73 3.69 0.14
C PRO A 93 -9.23 3.39 0.03
N LEU A 94 -8.60 3.94 -1.01
CA LEU A 94 -7.13 3.93 -1.06
C LEU A 94 -6.55 4.79 0.07
N LEU A 95 -7.26 5.87 0.38
CA LEU A 95 -6.89 6.92 1.33
C LEU A 95 -8.15 7.34 2.10
N LYS A 96 -8.08 7.34 3.42
CA LYS A 96 -9.03 8.04 4.29
C LYS A 96 -8.28 9.22 4.92
N LYS A 97 -8.63 10.44 4.49
CA LYS A 97 -8.00 11.69 4.98
C LYS A 97 -7.99 11.69 6.52
N GLY A 98 -6.87 12.05 7.12
CA GLY A 98 -6.70 12.11 8.58
C GLY A 98 -6.41 10.77 9.25
N LEU A 99 -6.70 9.64 8.60
CA LEU A 99 -6.66 8.30 9.19
C LEU A 99 -5.73 7.36 8.39
N PRO A 100 -4.39 7.43 8.61
CA PRO A 100 -3.43 6.54 7.96
C PRO A 100 -3.75 5.06 8.17
N GLU A 101 -4.09 4.68 9.40
CA GLU A 101 -4.42 3.29 9.79
C GLU A 101 -5.71 2.75 9.19
N LYS A 102 -6.48 3.59 8.48
CA LYS A 102 -7.67 3.17 7.72
C LYS A 102 -7.47 3.39 6.21
N SER A 103 -6.26 3.68 5.79
CA SER A 103 -5.88 3.96 4.41
C SER A 103 -5.10 2.80 3.86
N ARG A 104 -5.67 2.09 2.88
CA ARG A 104 -5.02 0.95 2.23
C ARG A 104 -3.61 1.28 1.73
N LEU A 105 -3.37 2.49 1.23
CA LEU A 105 -2.02 2.92 0.82
C LEU A 105 -1.00 2.76 1.95
N TYR A 106 -1.34 3.20 3.17
CA TYR A 106 -0.43 3.16 4.31
C TYR A 106 -0.21 1.73 4.80
N GLU A 107 -1.29 0.96 4.96
CA GLU A 107 -1.25 -0.43 5.40
C GLU A 107 -0.33 -1.29 4.53
N THR A 108 -0.47 -1.19 3.19
CA THR A 108 0.32 -1.99 2.25
C THR A 108 1.80 -1.59 2.21
N VAL A 109 2.13 -0.32 2.41
CA VAL A 109 3.55 0.10 2.46
C VAL A 109 4.21 -0.19 3.80
N GLU A 110 3.46 -0.11 4.90
CA GLU A 110 3.95 -0.43 6.24
C GLU A 110 4.22 -1.93 6.39
N SER A 111 3.28 -2.77 5.93
CA SER A 111 3.47 -4.23 5.87
C SER A 111 4.66 -4.64 4.99
N GLY A 112 5.03 -3.78 4.03
CA GLY A 112 6.11 -4.00 3.08
C GLY A 112 5.68 -4.84 1.88
N GLU A 113 4.38 -5.06 1.68
CA GLU A 113 3.82 -5.67 0.48
C GLU A 113 4.06 -4.81 -0.75
N MET A 114 4.04 -3.48 -0.58
CA MET A 114 4.40 -2.52 -1.62
C MET A 114 5.59 -1.64 -1.21
N PRO A 115 6.49 -1.34 -2.17
CA PRO A 115 6.49 -1.81 -3.56
C PRO A 115 7.00 -3.26 -3.70
N ILE A 116 6.62 -3.95 -4.79
CA ILE A 116 7.03 -5.36 -5.03
C ILE A 116 8.56 -5.54 -5.04
N ARG A 117 9.30 -4.52 -5.48
CA ARG A 117 10.77 -4.55 -5.60
C ARG A 117 11.45 -3.76 -4.50
N GLY A 118 11.37 -4.29 -3.28
CA GLY A 118 12.05 -3.75 -2.10
C GLY A 118 11.10 -2.97 -1.19
N ARG A 119 11.58 -2.56 -0.01
CA ARG A 119 10.74 -1.85 0.97
C ARG A 119 11.01 -0.35 0.95
N LEU A 120 10.01 0.43 1.32
CA LEU A 120 10.21 1.84 1.65
C LEU A 120 11.07 1.96 2.91
N HIS A 121 11.80 3.06 3.01
CA HIS A 121 12.50 3.43 4.23
C HIS A 121 11.48 3.92 5.27
N ASP A 122 11.69 3.66 6.55
CA ASP A 122 10.81 4.09 7.65
C ASP A 122 10.45 5.59 7.61
N LYS A 123 11.36 6.47 7.16
CA LYS A 123 11.08 7.90 7.03
C LYS A 123 10.12 8.21 5.87
N GLU A 124 10.14 7.41 4.82
CA GLU A 124 9.20 7.52 3.71
C GLU A 124 7.81 7.02 4.12
N ILE A 125 7.75 5.88 4.83
CA ILE A 125 6.50 5.35 5.41
C ILE A 125 5.89 6.39 6.36
N LYS A 126 6.70 6.96 7.27
CA LYS A 126 6.28 8.04 8.16
C LYS A 126 5.84 9.30 7.42
N PHE A 127 6.47 9.62 6.29
CA PHE A 127 6.05 10.76 5.47
C PHE A 127 4.67 10.53 4.85
N ILE A 128 4.40 9.32 4.35
CA ILE A 128 3.07 8.93 3.85
C ILE A 128 2.04 9.06 4.97
N ALA A 129 2.31 8.50 6.15
CA ALA A 129 1.42 8.60 7.31
C ALA A 129 1.10 10.05 7.67
N ASN A 130 2.13 10.89 7.77
CA ASN A 130 1.96 12.30 8.09
C ASN A 130 1.18 13.06 7.00
N TRP A 131 1.42 12.74 5.73
CA TRP A 131 0.72 13.37 4.62
C TRP A 131 -0.78 13.02 4.65
N ILE A 132 -1.13 11.75 4.88
CA ILE A 132 -2.53 11.32 5.05
C ILE A 132 -3.14 12.00 6.27
N LYS A 133 -2.43 12.00 7.41
CA LYS A 133 -2.89 12.64 8.64
C LYS A 133 -3.13 14.14 8.46
N ALA A 134 -2.38 14.80 7.59
CA ALA A 134 -2.56 16.21 7.24
C ALA A 134 -3.68 16.45 6.22
N CYS A 135 -4.63 15.51 6.10
CA CYS A 135 -5.73 15.53 5.13
C CYS A 135 -5.29 15.43 3.68
N ALA A 136 -4.19 14.71 3.43
CA ALA A 136 -3.67 14.45 2.09
C ALA A 136 -3.52 15.75 1.26
N PRO A 137 -2.78 16.76 1.73
CA PRO A 137 -2.82 18.08 1.13
C PRO A 137 -2.19 18.06 -0.27
N LYS A 138 -2.90 18.66 -1.24
CA LYS A 138 -2.40 18.88 -2.60
C LYS A 138 -1.19 19.81 -2.60
N GLU A 139 -1.33 20.95 -1.92
CA GLU A 139 -0.31 21.98 -1.77
C GLU A 139 0.49 21.81 -0.46
N GLU A 140 1.55 22.58 -0.29
CA GLU A 140 2.35 22.59 0.93
C GLU A 140 1.57 23.15 2.12
N VAL A 141 1.56 22.39 3.22
CA VAL A 141 1.03 22.83 4.51
C VAL A 141 2.13 22.89 5.57
N THR A 142 2.02 23.88 6.46
CA THR A 142 2.94 24.07 7.58
C THR A 142 2.44 23.43 8.87
N THR A 143 1.14 23.12 8.96
CA THR A 143 0.48 22.54 10.14
C THR A 143 -0.46 21.42 9.75
N ILE A 144 -0.48 20.36 10.57
CA ILE A 144 -1.42 19.24 10.44
C ILE A 144 -2.73 19.66 11.12
N PRO A 145 -3.87 19.75 10.41
CA PRO A 145 -5.16 20.02 11.04
C PRO A 145 -5.57 18.89 11.99
N GLU A 146 -6.33 19.21 13.03
CA GLU A 146 -6.82 18.21 14.01
C GLU A 146 -7.94 17.35 13.44
N ASN A 147 -8.76 17.91 12.54
CA ASN A 147 -9.81 17.19 11.83
C ASN A 147 -9.72 17.51 10.33
N CYS A 148 -9.88 16.47 9.52
CA CYS A 148 -10.15 16.65 8.10
C CYS A 148 -11.65 16.78 8.01
N GLU A 149 -12.16 17.97 7.71
CA GLU A 149 -13.59 18.14 7.46
C GLU A 149 -14.04 17.01 6.53
N GLU A 150 -14.98 16.19 7.01
CA GLU A 150 -15.61 15.15 6.20
C GLU A 150 -16.38 15.91 5.13
N ASP A 151 -15.95 15.75 3.88
CA ASP A 151 -16.63 16.33 2.74
C ASP A 151 -17.99 15.63 2.60
N GLY A 152 -18.98 16.05 3.42
CA GLY A 152 -20.42 15.95 3.20
C GLY A 152 -21.01 14.61 2.77
N ASP A 153 -20.84 13.55 3.57
CA ASP A 153 -21.82 12.47 3.59
C ASP A 153 -22.82 12.77 4.72
N ASP A 154 -23.67 13.78 4.49
CA ASP A 154 -24.99 13.87 5.10
C ASP A 154 -25.84 12.76 4.47
N ASP A 155 -25.50 11.51 4.79
CA ASP A 155 -26.39 10.37 4.65
C ASP A 155 -27.39 10.47 5.82
N ASP A 156 -28.31 11.42 5.69
CA ASP A 156 -29.58 11.43 6.40
C ASP A 156 -30.41 10.24 5.87
N ASP A 157 -30.01 9.00 6.18
CA ASP A 157 -30.96 7.89 6.25
C ASP A 157 -31.80 8.02 7.53
N ASP A 158 -32.60 9.09 7.57
CA ASP A 158 -33.95 9.01 8.11
C ASP A 158 -34.70 7.98 7.25
N PHE A 159 -34.49 6.70 7.55
CA PHE A 159 -35.56 5.72 7.36
C PHE A 159 -36.66 6.10 8.34
N ASP A 160 -37.47 7.08 7.93
CA ASP A 160 -38.83 7.29 8.39
C ASP A 160 -39.51 5.92 8.39
N ASN A 161 -39.60 5.37 9.59
CA ASN A 161 -40.26 4.12 9.90
C ASN A 161 -41.70 4.51 10.23
N ASP A 162 -42.40 4.95 9.19
CA ASP A 162 -43.73 5.52 9.26
C ASP A 162 -44.70 4.53 8.59
N ASP A 163 -45.74 4.16 9.33
CA ASP A 163 -46.94 3.44 8.90
C ASP A 163 -46.77 1.96 8.50
N PHE A 164 -46.55 1.10 9.51
CA PHE A 164 -47.35 -0.12 9.58
C PHE A 164 -48.65 0.23 10.31
N ASP A 165 -49.65 0.65 9.54
CA ASP A 165 -51.01 0.81 10.02
C ASP A 165 -51.48 -0.51 10.65
N GLU A 166 -51.91 -0.38 11.91
CA GLU A 166 -52.53 -1.41 12.71
C GLU A 166 -54.05 -1.30 12.53
N ASP A 167 -54.55 -1.80 11.41
CA ASP A 167 -55.95 -2.04 11.11
C ASP A 167 -56.12 -3.52 10.75
N ASN A 168 -56.30 -4.40 11.74
CA ASN A 168 -57.60 -4.77 12.29
C ASN A 168 -58.72 -4.88 11.23
N GLU A 169 -58.57 -5.83 10.31
CA GLU A 169 -59.73 -6.51 9.71
C GLU A 169 -59.88 -7.88 10.38
N GLU A 170 -60.91 -7.97 11.21
CA GLU A 170 -61.50 -9.21 11.69
C GLU A 170 -62.04 -9.96 10.46
N ASP A 171 -61.25 -10.89 9.92
CA ASP A 171 -61.74 -11.86 8.95
C ASP A 171 -62.67 -12.83 9.70
N ASP A 172 -63.96 -12.51 9.68
CA ASP A 172 -65.07 -13.41 9.99
C ASP A 172 -64.94 -14.66 9.10
N PHE A 173 -64.33 -15.69 9.68
CA PHE A 173 -64.34 -17.05 9.15
C PHE A 173 -65.77 -17.58 9.33
N ASP A 174 -66.64 -17.30 8.35
CA ASP A 174 -67.94 -17.95 8.24
C ASP A 174 -67.72 -19.46 8.13
N ASN A 175 -67.91 -20.09 9.28
CA ASN A 175 -67.92 -21.52 9.49
C ASN A 175 -69.25 -22.07 8.99
N ASP A 176 -69.37 -22.25 7.69
CA ASP A 176 -70.48 -22.99 7.10
C ASP A 176 -70.15 -24.48 7.07
N GLU A 177 -70.85 -25.12 8.00
CA GLU A 177 -70.92 -26.52 8.38
C GLU A 177 -71.56 -27.42 7.28
N PHE A 178 -70.94 -28.61 7.09
CA PHE A 178 -71.44 -29.87 6.48
C PHE A 178 -71.59 -30.04 4.96
#